data_AF-A0A815XBW8-F1
#
_entry.id   AF-A0A815XBW8-F1
#
_cell.length_a   1.000
_cell.length_b   1.000
_cell.length_c   1.000
_cell.angle_alpha   90.00
_cell.angle_beta   90.00
_cell.angle_gamma   90.00
#
_symmetry.space_group_name_H-M   'P 1'
#
loop_
_entity.id
_entity.type
_entity.pdbx_description
1 polymer ?
#
loop_
_entity_poly.entity_id
_entity_poly.type
_entity_poly.pdbx_seq_one_letter_code
_entity_poly.pdbx_strand_id
1 'polypeptide(L)'
;MNVGLVRDSIVYNSDPFSPNMHKSQYKSLNNLKRRNDIVIKQEDKGQGTVVMSREVYEAETYALLEDKKSYEELSENRMWTTYETVRDEI
;
A
#
# COMPACT_ATOMS: atom_id res chain seq x y z
N MET A 1 18.24 -29.85 -22.48
CA MET A 1 17.10 -30.78 -22.43
C MET A 1 16.19 -30.31 -21.30
N ASN A 2 15.02 -29.77 -21.64
CA ASN A 2 14.00 -29.40 -20.66
C ASN A 2 12.92 -30.48 -20.68
N VAL A 3 12.75 -31.18 -19.56
CA VAL A 3 11.65 -32.14 -19.36
C VAL A 3 10.52 -31.37 -18.69
N GLY A 4 9.58 -30.88 -19.50
CA GLY A 4 8.34 -30.27 -19.02
C GLY A 4 7.29 -31.34 -18.73
N LEU A 5 6.76 -31.37 -17.52
CA LEU A 5 5.58 -32.15 -17.17
C LEU A 5 4.34 -31.50 -17.78
N VAL A 6 3.66 -32.23 -18.66
CA VAL A 6 2.40 -31.82 -19.31
C VAL A 6 1.24 -32.12 -18.36
N ARG A 7 0.55 -31.07 -17.90
CA ARG A 7 -0.86 -31.14 -17.51
C ARG A 7 -1.57 -29.99 -18.23
N ASP A 8 -2.54 -30.37 -19.05
CA ASP A 8 -3.54 -29.50 -19.70
C ASP A 8 -2.98 -28.33 -20.53
N SER A 9 -2.80 -28.59 -21.83
CA SER A 9 -2.79 -27.73 -23.03
C SER A 9 -2.71 -26.19 -22.91
N ILE A 10 -1.95 -25.63 -21.98
CA ILE A 10 -1.53 -24.22 -21.96
C ILE A 10 -0.04 -24.22 -21.63
N VAL A 11 0.79 -24.16 -22.67
CA VAL A 11 2.21 -23.84 -22.50
C VAL A 11 2.27 -22.37 -22.11
N TYR A 12 2.33 -22.07 -20.82
CA TYR A 12 2.80 -20.76 -20.35
C TYR A 12 4.28 -20.65 -20.71
N ASN A 13 4.58 -20.24 -21.95
CA ASN A 13 5.80 -19.51 -22.25
C ASN A 13 5.69 -18.15 -21.56
N SER A 14 5.77 -18.16 -20.23
CA SER A 14 6.06 -16.95 -19.48
C SER A 14 7.53 -16.68 -19.75
N ASP A 15 7.80 -15.93 -20.81
CA ASP A 15 9.08 -15.21 -20.91
C ASP A 15 9.30 -14.58 -19.52
N PRO A 16 10.41 -14.89 -18.83
CA PRO A 16 10.63 -14.39 -17.48
C PRO A 16 10.54 -12.88 -17.58
N PHE A 17 9.48 -12.33 -16.96
CA PHE A 17 9.04 -10.94 -17.06
C PHE A 17 10.27 -10.03 -17.04
N SER A 18 10.76 -9.64 -18.21
CA SER A 18 11.92 -8.76 -18.29
C SER A 18 11.34 -7.40 -17.91
N PRO A 19 11.67 -6.87 -16.72
CA PRO A 19 10.98 -5.68 -16.28
C PRO A 19 11.27 -4.55 -17.27
N ASN A 20 10.21 -3.80 -17.62
CA ASN A 20 10.27 -2.65 -18.54
C ASN A 20 10.98 -1.44 -17.90
N MET A 21 12.11 -1.68 -17.26
CA MET A 21 12.89 -0.67 -16.55
C MET A 21 14.36 -1.05 -16.61
N HIS A 22 15.19 -0.10 -17.02
CA HIS A 22 16.61 -0.31 -17.18
C HIS A 22 17.28 -0.60 -15.82
N LYS A 23 18.37 -1.38 -15.81
CA LYS A 23 19.08 -1.77 -14.57
C LYS A 23 19.50 -0.56 -13.72
N SER A 24 19.89 0.55 -14.36
CA SER A 24 20.24 1.79 -13.68
C SER A 24 19.05 2.42 -12.95
N GLN A 25 17.86 2.40 -13.55
CA GLN A 25 16.64 2.90 -12.93
C GLN A 25 16.25 2.03 -11.73
N TYR A 26 16.39 0.71 -11.83
CA TYR A 26 16.24 -0.19 -10.67
C TYR A 26 17.19 0.15 -9.53
N LYS A 27 18.46 0.39 -9.84
CA LYS A 27 19.46 0.77 -8.83
C LYS A 27 19.07 2.08 -8.15
N SER A 28 18.66 3.09 -8.92
CA SER A 28 18.21 4.37 -8.41
C SER A 28 16.94 4.24 -7.55
N LEU A 29 15.96 3.45 -7.99
CA LEU A 29 14.75 3.19 -7.22
C LEU A 29 15.05 2.46 -5.90
N ASN A 30 15.94 1.48 -5.92
CA ASN A 30 16.37 0.78 -4.72
C ASN A 30 17.14 1.69 -3.76
N ASN A 31 17.95 2.63 -4.29
CA ASN A 31 18.58 3.67 -3.46
C ASN A 31 17.55 4.60 -2.84
N LEU A 32 16.55 5.03 -3.62
CA LEU A 32 15.46 5.88 -3.14
C LEU A 32 14.66 5.20 -2.02
N LYS A 33 14.33 3.91 -2.18
CA LYS A 33 13.61 3.11 -1.16
C LYS A 33 14.40 2.89 0.14
N ARG A 34 15.73 3.01 0.09
CA ARG A 34 16.61 2.86 1.26
C ARG A 34 16.83 4.17 2.04
N ARG A 35 16.33 5.29 1.53
CA ARG A 35 16.44 6.57 2.22
C ARG A 35 15.58 6.58 3.48
N ASN A 36 16.20 6.97 4.58
CA ASN A 36 15.56 7.07 5.90
C ASN A 36 15.07 8.48 6.24
N ASP A 37 15.28 9.44 5.36
CA ASP A 37 14.86 10.83 5.52
C ASP A 37 13.54 11.13 4.81
N ILE A 38 13.01 10.16 4.05
CA ILE A 38 11.72 10.26 3.36
C ILE A 38 10.80 9.09 3.71
N VAL A 39 9.51 9.30 3.49
CA VAL A 39 8.46 8.29 3.52
C VAL A 39 7.81 8.26 2.14
N ILE A 40 7.67 7.05 1.60
CA ILE A 40 7.02 6.78 0.32
C ILE A 40 5.83 5.88 0.61
N LYS A 41 4.61 6.37 0.34
CA LYS A 41 3.36 5.61 0.52
C LYS A 41 2.41 5.84 -0.65
N GLN A 42 1.45 4.94 -0.80
CA GLN A 42 0.30 5.19 -1.68
C GLN A 42 -0.59 6.28 -1.07
N GLU A 43 -1.22 7.12 -1.90
CA GLU A 43 -2.27 8.01 -1.37
C GLU A 43 -3.55 7.24 -1.06
N ASP A 44 -4.38 7.85 -0.23
CA ASP A 44 -5.61 7.24 0.29
C ASP A 44 -6.74 7.17 -0.76
N LYS A 45 -6.80 8.10 -1.72
CA LYS A 45 -7.96 8.31 -2.60
C LYS A 45 -7.67 8.20 -4.10
N GLY A 46 -6.54 7.64 -4.52
CA GLY A 46 -6.10 7.68 -5.93
C GLY A 46 -5.21 6.53 -6.40
N GLN A 47 -4.45 6.80 -7.48
CA GLN A 47 -3.40 5.92 -8.00
C GLN A 47 -2.00 6.58 -8.11
N GLY A 48 -1.76 7.67 -7.41
CA GLY A 48 -0.45 8.30 -7.30
C GLY A 48 0.47 7.64 -6.28
N THR A 49 1.50 8.39 -5.90
CA THR A 49 2.44 8.02 -4.83
C THR A 49 2.84 9.29 -4.12
N VAL A 50 2.75 9.27 -2.79
CA VAL A 50 3.14 10.38 -1.94
C VAL A 50 4.58 10.18 -1.51
N VAL A 51 5.39 11.22 -1.68
CA VAL A 51 6.75 11.30 -1.17
C VAL A 51 6.86 12.52 -0.27
N MET A 52 7.26 12.32 0.96
CA MET A 52 7.35 13.36 1.98
C MET A 52 8.60 13.17 2.83
N SER A 53 9.05 14.25 3.47
CA SER A 53 10.10 14.11 4.49
C SER A 53 9.57 13.29 5.66
N ARG A 54 10.46 12.53 6.29
CA ARG A 54 10.08 11.72 7.46
C ARG A 54 9.65 12.60 8.63
N GLU A 55 10.36 13.70 8.86
CA GLU A 55 10.06 14.65 9.94
C GLU A 55 8.63 15.21 9.83
N VAL A 56 8.24 15.68 8.63
CA VAL A 56 6.88 16.21 8.41
C VAL A 56 5.83 15.10 8.58
N TYR A 57 6.08 13.91 8.02
CA TYR A 57 5.16 12.78 8.16
C TYR A 57 4.90 12.41 9.62
N GLU A 58 5.97 12.31 10.41
CA GLU A 58 5.88 11.97 11.84
C GLU A 58 5.14 13.07 12.59
N ALA A 59 5.48 14.33 12.37
CA ALA A 59 4.80 15.46 13.00
C ALA A 59 3.29 15.48 12.71
N GLU A 60 2.89 15.31 11.45
CA GLU A 60 1.47 15.24 11.08
C GLU A 60 0.78 14.02 11.69
N THR A 61 1.46 12.86 11.72
CA THR A 61 0.91 11.63 12.29
C THR A 61 0.65 11.80 13.79
N TYR A 62 1.60 12.38 14.54
CA TYR A 62 1.41 12.65 15.96
C TYR A 62 0.30 13.67 16.19
N ALA A 63 0.25 14.74 15.39
CA ALA A 63 -0.81 15.74 15.49
C ALA A 63 -2.22 15.12 15.29
N LEU A 64 -2.36 14.17 14.35
CA LEU A 64 -3.60 13.45 14.13
C LEU A 64 -3.96 12.51 15.30
N LEU A 65 -2.98 11.80 15.87
CA LEU A 65 -3.20 10.91 17.01
C LEU A 65 -3.60 11.68 18.29
N GLU A 66 -3.15 12.92 18.42
CA GLU A 66 -3.48 13.79 19.55
C GLU A 66 -4.76 14.61 19.35
N ASP A 67 -5.39 14.56 18.16
CA ASP A 67 -6.58 15.33 17.84
C ASP A 67 -7.85 14.80 18.52
N LYS A 68 -8.03 15.22 19.78
CA LYS A 68 -9.24 14.96 20.58
C LYS A 68 -10.42 15.87 20.22
N LYS A 69 -10.24 16.83 19.30
CA LYS A 69 -11.32 17.70 18.86
C LYS A 69 -12.12 17.03 17.74
N SER A 70 -11.44 16.36 16.82
CA SER A 70 -12.07 15.69 15.69
C SER A 70 -12.38 14.21 15.96
N TYR A 71 -11.60 13.56 16.84
CA TYR A 71 -11.75 12.14 17.16
C TYR A 71 -12.05 11.94 18.65
N GLU A 72 -12.98 11.02 18.95
CA GLU A 72 -13.28 10.57 20.31
C GLU A 72 -12.98 9.08 20.45
N GLU A 73 -12.49 8.68 21.63
CA GLU A 73 -12.29 7.27 21.95
C GLU A 73 -13.64 6.61 22.25
N LEU A 74 -13.95 5.53 21.53
CA LEU A 74 -15.18 4.78 21.73
C LEU A 74 -14.90 3.62 22.69
N SER A 75 -15.71 3.52 23.76
CA SER A 75 -15.63 2.43 24.73
C SER A 75 -16.03 1.07 24.15
N GLU A 76 -16.75 1.06 23.03
CA GLU A 76 -17.28 -0.13 22.37
C GLU A 76 -17.14 0.00 20.86
N ASN A 77 -16.93 -1.14 20.19
CA ASN A 77 -16.82 -1.18 18.73
C ASN A 77 -18.19 -0.94 18.08
N ARG A 78 -18.41 0.28 17.58
CA ARG A 78 -19.65 0.68 16.88
C ARG A 78 -19.79 0.15 15.45
N MET A 79 -18.76 -0.50 14.89
CA MET A 79 -18.83 -1.06 13.54
C MET A 79 -20.00 -2.05 13.43
N TRP A 80 -20.20 -2.88 14.46
CA TRP A 80 -21.22 -3.93 14.38
C TRP A 80 -22.62 -3.33 14.37
N THR A 81 -22.86 -2.34 15.21
CA THR A 81 -24.15 -1.64 15.33
C THR A 81 -24.53 -0.92 14.04
N THR A 82 -23.57 -0.26 13.38
CA THR A 82 -23.81 0.40 12.08
C THR A 82 -24.13 -0.61 10.99
N TYR A 83 -23.38 -1.72 10.90
CA TYR A 83 -23.65 -2.74 9.89
C TYR A 83 -25.02 -3.39 10.09
N GLU A 84 -25.41 -3.72 11.33
CA GLU A 84 -26.74 -4.29 11.59
C GLU A 84 -27.87 -3.31 11.24
N THR A 85 -27.69 -2.03 11.57
CA THR A 85 -28.67 -0.98 11.23
C THR A 85 -28.84 -0.85 9.72
N VAL A 86 -27.73 -0.82 8.96
CA VAL A 86 -27.78 -0.72 7.49
C VAL A 86 -28.29 -2.02 6.85
N ARG A 87 -27.96 -3.19 7.40
CA ARG A 87 -28.44 -4.49 6.90
C ARG A 87 -29.95 -4.61 7.06
N ASP A 88 -30.50 -4.16 8.18
CA ASP A 88 -31.93 -4.31 8.48
C ASP A 88 -32.79 -3.25 7.73
N GLU A 89 -32.17 -2.27 7.09
CA GLU A 89 -32.79 -1.25 6.22
C GLU A 89 -32.77 -1.62 4.71
N ILE A 90 -32.14 -2.73 4.31
CA ILE A 90 -32.04 -3.22 2.92
C ILE A 90 -32.78 -4.56 2.77
#